data_AF-A0A2E3ZVZ4-F1
#
_entry.id   AF-A0A2E3ZVZ4-F1
#
_cell.length_a   1.000
_cell.length_b   1.000
_cell.length_c   1.000
_cell.angle_alpha   90.00
_cell.angle_beta   90.00
_cell.angle_gamma   90.00
#
_symmetry.space_group_name_H-M   'P 1'
#
loop_
_entity.id
_entity.type
_entity.pdbx_description
1 polymer ?
#
loop_
_entity_poly.entity_id
_entity_poly.type
_entity_poly.pdbx_seq_one_letter_code
_entity_poly.pdbx_strand_id
1 'polypeptide(L)' 'MPKFFENINRNSVQLDVLHGWDVNAKEWYIDIKMTGFSGSNIREWFSSEKNYKKTLKNILI' A
#
# COMPACT_ATOMS: atom_id res chain seq x y z
N MET A 1 -3.29 5.39 -15.15
CA MET A 1 -2.02 5.50 -14.37
C MET A 1 -1.81 4.20 -13.61
N PRO A 2 -0.57 3.72 -13.39
CA PRO A 2 -0.38 2.34 -12.95
C PRO A 2 -0.77 2.20 -11.47
N LYS A 3 -1.69 1.26 -11.22
CA LYS A 3 -1.92 0.67 -9.90
C LYS A 3 -1.01 -0.55 -9.82
N PHE A 4 -0.30 -0.69 -8.72
CA PHE A 4 0.62 -1.77 -8.48
C PHE A 4 0.08 -2.63 -7.35
N PHE A 5 0.38 -3.92 -7.42
CA PHE A 5 -0.02 -4.91 -6.44
C PHE A 5 1.18 -5.77 -6.09
N GLU A 6 1.48 -5.85 -4.80
CA GLU A 6 2.57 -6.64 -4.25
C GLU A 6 2.01 -7.56 -3.15
N ASN A 7 2.41 -8.82 -3.16
CA ASN A 7 2.09 -9.77 -2.09
C ASN A 7 3.35 -10.05 -1.29
N ILE A 8 3.33 -9.69 -0.01
CA ILE A 8 4.46 -9.87 0.90
C ILE A 8 4.09 -11.00 1.86
N ASN A 9 4.86 -12.07 1.84
CA ASN A 9 4.79 -13.11 2.85
C ASN A 9 5.93 -12.94 3.85
N ARG A 10 5.59 -12.53 5.08
CA ARG A 10 6.52 -12.47 6.21
C ARG A 10 6.20 -13.59 7.19
N ASN A 11 6.71 -14.78 6.91
CA ASN A 11 6.58 -16.00 7.71
C ASN A 11 5.12 -16.40 8.02
N SER A 12 4.52 -15.75 9.01
CA SER A 12 3.17 -16.02 9.52
C SER A 12 2.14 -14.97 9.10
N VAL A 13 2.56 -13.89 8.42
CA VAL A 13 1.69 -12.80 7.98
C VAL A 13 1.83 -12.59 6.49
N GLN A 14 0.70 -12.65 5.79
CA GLN A 14 0.62 -12.32 4.37
C GLN A 14 -0.07 -10.95 4.20
N LEU A 15 0.62 -10.03 3.55
CA LEU A 15 0.16 -8.67 3.26
C LEU A 15 -0.06 -8.52 1.76
N ASP A 16 -1.27 -8.11 1.40
CA ASP A 16 -1.62 -7.61 0.08
C ASP A 16 -1.45 -6.09 0.08
N VAL A 17 -0.49 -5.59 -0.69
CA VAL A 17 -0.19 -4.16 -0.77
C VAL A 17 -0.59 -3.65 -2.15
N LEU A 18 -1.66 -2.85 -2.20
CA LEU A 18 -2.10 -2.14 -3.39
C LEU A 18 -1.66 -0.68 -3.28
N HIS A 19 -0.98 -0.16 -4.30
CA HIS A 19 -0.45 1.19 -4.21
C HIS A 19 -0.35 1.88 -5.58
N GLY A 20 -0.30 3.21 -5.59
CA GLY A 20 -0.18 3.97 -6.83
C GLY A 20 -0.65 5.41 -6.72
N TRP A 21 -0.86 6.05 -7.87
CA TRP A 21 -1.41 7.40 -7.98
C TRP A 21 -2.90 7.36 -8.32
N ASP A 22 -3.72 8.00 -7.51
CA ASP A 22 -5.15 8.21 -7.80
C ASP A 22 -5.34 9.53 -8.54
N VAL A 23 -5.85 9.45 -9.78
CA VAL A 23 -6.03 10.61 -10.65
C VAL A 23 -7.19 11.51 -10.18
N ASN A 24 -8.21 10.93 -9.53
CA ASN A 24 -9.37 11.67 -9.06
C ASN A 24 -9.04 12.43 -7.77
N ALA A 25 -8.38 11.76 -6.82
CA ALA A 25 -7.94 12.38 -5.58
C ALA A 25 -6.71 13.28 -5.78
N LYS A 26 -5.95 13.07 -6.86
CA LYS A 26 -4.63 13.70 -7.11
C LYS A 26 -3.66 13.46 -5.96
N GLU A 27 -3.66 12.24 -5.44
CA GLU A 27 -2.81 11.81 -4.33
C GLU A 27 -2.26 10.40 -4.59
N TRP A 28 -1.08 10.13 -4.02
CA TRP A 28 -0.55 8.77 -3.94
C TRP A 28 -1.25 8.02 -2.82
N TYR A 29 -1.33 6.71 -2.93
CA TYR A 29 -1.92 5.89 -1.89
C TYR A 29 -1.19 4.56 -1.71
N ILE A 30 -1.31 4.02 -0.51
CA ILE A 30 -0.96 2.65 -0.16
C ILE A 30 -2.14 2.07 0.61
N ASP A 31 -2.61 0.90 0.19
CA ASP A 31 -3.70 0.14 0.79
C ASP A 31 -3.17 -1.26 1.13
N ILE A 32 -3.19 -1.60 2.41
CA ILE A 32 -2.64 -2.83 2.94
C ILE A 32 -3.78 -3.66 3.52
N LYS A 33 -3.88 -4.90 3.05
CA LYS A 33 -4.78 -5.90 3.59
C LYS A 33 -3.99 -7.08 4.14
N MET A 34 -4.24 -7.42 5.40
CA MET A 34 -3.71 -8.65 5.99
C MET A 34 -4.60 -9.83 5.59
N THR A 35 -4.04 -10.80 4.88
CA THR A 35 -4.76 -12.01 4.52
C THR A 35 -5.09 -12.81 5.78
N GLY A 36 -6.33 -13.30 5.90
CA GLY A 36 -6.80 -14.04 7.07
C GLY A 36 -7.26 -13.18 8.25
N PHE A 37 -7.11 -11.85 8.15
CA PHE A 37 -7.68 -10.92 9.12
C PHE A 37 -9.00 -10.34 8.58
N SER A 38 -10.08 -10.42 9.35
CA SER A 38 -11.41 -9.90 8.97
C SER A 38 -11.59 -8.41 9.24
N GLY A 39 -10.54 -7.73 9.70
CA GLY A 39 -10.55 -6.30 9.97
C GLY A 39 -10.50 -5.45 8.70
N SER A 40 -10.71 -4.14 8.88
CA SER A 40 -10.60 -3.15 7.81
C SER A 40 -9.18 -3.08 7.25
N ASN A 41 -9.07 -2.75 5.96
CA ASN A 41 -7.81 -2.43 5.34
C ASN A 41 -7.18 -1.16 5.94
N ILE A 42 -5.86 -1.10 5.96
CA ILE A 42 -5.12 0.12 6.30
C ILE A 42 -4.85 0.86 5.00
N ARG A 43 -5.45 2.03 4.82
CA ARG A 43 -5.21 2.90 3.67
C ARG A 43 -4.62 4.23 4.11
N GLU A 44 -3.54 4.64 3.46
CA GLU A 44 -2.88 5.91 3.67
C GLU A 44 -2.75 6.67 2.36
N TRP A 45 -2.99 7.99 2.41
CA TRP A 45 -2.90 8.91 1.28
C TRP A 45 -1.69 9.84 1.46
N PHE A 46 -1.04 10.17 0.35
CA PHE A 46 0.15 11.02 0.34
C PHE A 46 0.05 12.05 -0.78
N SER A 47 0.09 13.32 -0.40
CA SER A 47 0.23 14.43 -1.35
C SER A 47 1.64 14.52 -1.97
N SER A 48 2.64 13.85 -1.38
CA SER A 48 4.03 13.85 -1.85
C SER A 48 4.49 12.47 -2.30
N GLU A 49 4.95 12.37 -3.55
CA GLU A 49 5.55 11.15 -4.11
C GLU A 49 6.77 10.67 -3.30
N LYS A 50 7.54 11.60 -2.73
CA LYS A 50 8.72 11.28 -1.92
C LYS A 50 8.34 10.53 -0.65
N ASN A 51 7.31 10.98 0.06
CA ASN A 51 6.84 10.34 1.28
C ASN A 51 6.20 8.98 0.96
N TYR A 52 5.38 8.93 -0.09
CA TYR A 52 4.82 7.70 -0.62
C TYR A 52 5.90 6.64 -0.89
N LYS A 53 6.94 6.98 -1.66
CA LYS A 53 8.05 6.06 -1.98
C LYS A 53 8.82 5.61 -0.72
N LYS A 54 9.03 6.52 0.24
CA LYS A 54 9.71 6.20 1.50
C LYS A 54 8.89 5.21 2.33
N THR A 55 7.59 5.44 2.50
CA THR A 55 6.69 4.55 3.25
C THR A 55 6.54 3.20 2.55
N LEU A 56 6.33 3.20 1.23
CA LEU A 56 6.26 1.97 0.44
C LEU A 56 7.51 1.10 0.62
N LYS A 57 8.69 1.70 0.51
CA LYS A 57 9.96 0.98 0.71
C LYS A 57 10.03 0.32 2.09
N ASN A 58 9.59 0.99 3.15
CA ASN A 58 9.58 0.41 4.49
C ASN A 58 8.61 -0.77 4.64
N ILE A 59 7.51 -0.78 3.88
CA ILE A 59 6.54 -1.88 3.88
C ILE A 59 7.07 -3.08 3.08
N LEU A 60 7.75 -2.83 1.96
CA LEU A 60 8.26 -3.88 1.07
C LEU A 60 9.56 -4.56 1.55
N ILE A 61 10.32 -3.96 2.51
CA ILE A 61 11.54 -4.53 3.12
C ILE A 61 11.19 -5.49 4.26
#